data_AF-A0A151J2T4-F1
#
_entry.id   AF-A0A151J2T4-F1
#
_cell.length_a   1.000
_cell.length_b   1.000
_cell.length_c   1.000
_cell.angle_alpha   90.00
_cell.angle_beta   90.00
_cell.angle_gamma   90.00
#
_symmetry.space_group_name_H-M   'P 1'
#
loop_
_entity.id
_entity.type
_entity.pdbx_description
1 polymer ?
#
loop_
_entity_poly.entity_id
_entity_poly.type
_entity_poly.pdbx_seq_one_letter_code
_entity_poly.pdbx_strand_id
1 'polypeptide(L)'
;MSSKEITNPNVFTTREILKDIVENDTTFEITGYIISIFQIKSTNKNDKKSHRFNFIMSNGEVTIQITAWNDLAFKYAALSTKTDHVSDKP
;
A
#
# COMPACT_ATOMS: atom_id res chain seq x y z
N MET A 1 27.35 31.79 17.33
CA MET A 1 27.21 30.32 17.23
C MET A 1 26.47 30.00 15.95
N SER A 2 27.14 29.33 15.01
CA SER A 2 26.57 28.96 13.72
C SER A 2 25.71 27.70 13.89
N SER A 3 24.40 27.82 13.61
CA SER A 3 23.52 26.68 13.45
C SER A 3 23.80 26.06 12.08
N LYS A 4 24.37 24.86 12.05
CA LYS A 4 24.42 24.05 10.84
C LYS A 4 23.00 23.61 10.52
N GLU A 5 22.43 24.12 9.44
CA GLU A 5 21.30 23.47 8.77
C GLU A 5 21.77 22.10 8.30
N ILE A 6 21.21 21.04 8.91
CA ILE A 6 21.29 19.70 8.39
C ILE A 6 20.21 19.61 7.32
N THR A 7 20.55 19.93 6.08
CA THR A 7 19.73 19.58 4.92
C THR A 7 19.74 18.07 4.79
N ASN A 8 18.63 17.43 5.16
CA ASN A 8 18.42 16.02 4.90
C ASN A 8 18.26 15.84 3.38
N PRO A 9 19.16 15.13 2.67
CA PRO A 9 19.12 15.04 1.21
C PRO A 9 17.98 14.15 0.68
N ASN A 10 17.15 13.57 1.55
CA ASN A 10 16.03 12.71 1.15
C ASN A 10 14.68 13.44 1.16
N VAL A 11 14.67 14.71 0.75
CA VAL A 11 13.40 15.40 0.42
C VAL A 11 12.98 14.92 -0.97
N PHE A 12 12.30 13.77 -1.02
CA PHE A 12 11.52 13.37 -2.19
C PHE A 12 10.27 14.27 -2.27
N THR A 13 10.45 15.50 -2.75
CA THR A 13 9.33 16.34 -3.19
C THR A 13 8.99 16.00 -4.64
N THR A 14 8.38 14.84 -4.82
CA THR A 14 7.47 14.64 -5.94
C THR A 14 6.24 14.00 -5.33
N ARG A 15 5.20 14.83 -5.13
CA ARG A 15 3.83 14.33 -5.08
C ARG A 15 3.60 13.66 -6.43
N GLU A 16 3.97 12.39 -6.57
CA GLU A 16 3.53 11.56 -7.69
C GLU A 16 2.01 11.46 -7.53
N ILE A 17 1.31 12.30 -8.28
CA ILE A 17 -0.13 12.24 -8.36
C ILE A 17 -0.40 10.85 -8.93
N LEU A 18 -1.21 10.06 -8.24
CA LEU A 18 -1.60 8.71 -8.69
C LEU A 18 -2.14 8.64 -10.13
N LYS A 19 -2.49 9.79 -10.72
CA LYS A 19 -2.88 9.97 -12.13
C LYS A 19 -1.72 9.81 -13.12
N ASP A 20 -0.49 10.00 -12.67
CA ASP A 20 0.71 10.00 -13.50
C ASP A 20 1.42 8.64 -13.51
N ILE A 21 0.88 7.64 -12.80
CA ILE A 21 1.35 6.25 -12.89
C ILE A 21 0.94 5.72 -14.27
N VAL A 22 1.92 5.53 -15.14
CA VAL A 22 1.72 5.00 -16.49
C VAL A 22 2.07 3.51 -16.50
N GLU A 23 1.41 2.76 -17.38
CA GLU A 23 1.79 1.37 -17.64
C GLU A 23 3.28 1.30 -18.03
N ASN A 24 4.03 0.42 -17.36
CA ASN A 24 5.49 0.21 -17.44
C ASN A 24 6.38 1.09 -16.54
N ASP A 25 5.82 1.95 -15.69
CA ASP A 25 6.62 2.56 -14.62
C ASP A 25 7.08 1.49 -13.63
N THR A 26 8.39 1.31 -13.52
CA THR A 26 8.99 0.24 -12.70
C THR A 26 9.20 0.64 -11.24
N THR A 27 9.16 1.94 -10.95
CA THR A 27 9.43 2.50 -9.61
C THR A 27 8.56 3.73 -9.38
N PHE A 28 7.64 3.62 -8.43
CA PHE A 28 6.83 4.74 -7.93
C PHE A 28 6.55 4.51 -6.44
N GLU A 29 6.26 5.58 -5.70
CA GLU A 29 5.89 5.50 -4.29
C GLU A 29 4.53 6.13 -4.05
N ILE A 30 3.65 5.41 -3.33
CA ILE A 30 2.31 5.87 -3.00
C ILE A 30 2.18 5.98 -1.49
N THR A 31 1.92 7.19 -1.01
CA THR A 31 1.56 7.44 0.39
C THR A 31 0.07 7.76 0.50
N GLY A 32 -0.63 7.08 1.41
CA GLY A 32 -2.05 7.29 1.67
C GLY A 32 -2.56 6.43 2.82
N TYR A 33 -3.86 6.52 3.08
CA TYR A 33 -4.55 5.75 4.11
C TYR A 33 -5.28 4.56 3.48
N ILE A 34 -5.22 3.40 4.12
CA ILE A 34 -6.08 2.27 3.77
C ILE A 34 -7.50 2.61 4.25
N ILE A 35 -8.45 2.67 3.32
CA ILE A 35 -9.85 3.00 3.61
C ILE A 35 -10.78 1.80 3.54
N SER A 36 -10.31 0.67 2.98
CA SER A 36 -11.05 -0.59 2.95
C SER A 36 -10.12 -1.78 2.79
N ILE A 37 -10.41 -2.86 3.50
CA ILE A 37 -9.68 -4.13 3.45
C ILE A 37 -10.68 -5.24 3.13
N PHE A 38 -10.32 -6.13 2.21
CA PHE A 38 -11.14 -7.29 1.86
C PHE A 38 -10.46 -8.57 2.34
N GLN A 39 -11.26 -9.54 2.78
CA GLN A 39 -10.75 -10.87 3.16
C GLN A 39 -10.05 -11.56 1.98
N ILE A 40 -9.05 -12.39 2.29
CA ILE A 40 -8.37 -13.22 1.29
C ILE A 40 -9.39 -14.15 0.63
N LYS A 41 -9.47 -14.10 -0.70
CA LYS A 41 -10.24 -15.06 -1.50
C LYS A 41 -9.31 -16.10 -2.09
N SER A 42 -9.70 -17.37 -2.00
CA SER A 42 -8.95 -18.50 -2.55
C SER A 42 -9.74 -19.15 -3.68
N THR A 43 -9.07 -19.45 -4.78
CA THR A 43 -9.67 -20.10 -5.94
C THR A 43 -8.81 -21.30 -6.33
N ASN A 44 -9.43 -22.40 -6.74
CA ASN A 44 -8.74 -23.56 -7.30
C ASN A 44 -9.17 -23.72 -8.76
N LYS A 45 -8.21 -23.81 -9.69
CA LYS A 45 -8.46 -24.07 -11.10
C LYS A 45 -7.38 -25.00 -11.63
N ASN A 46 -7.78 -26.15 -12.20
CA ASN A 46 -6.88 -27.16 -12.75
C ASN A 46 -5.77 -27.57 -11.75
N ASP A 47 -6.16 -27.89 -10.52
CA ASP A 47 -5.28 -28.22 -9.38
C ASP A 47 -4.28 -27.13 -8.97
N LYS A 48 -4.38 -25.93 -9.53
CA LYS A 48 -3.63 -24.76 -9.10
C LYS A 48 -4.48 -23.91 -8.19
N LYS A 49 -4.04 -23.79 -6.94
CA LYS A 49 -4.62 -22.88 -5.95
C LYS A 49 -4.01 -21.50 -6.11
N SER A 50 -4.87 -20.48 -6.16
CA SER A 50 -4.47 -19.07 -6.15
C SER A 50 -5.15 -18.33 -5.01
N HIS A 51 -4.44 -17.36 -4.43
CA HIS A 51 -4.96 -16.52 -3.37
C HIS A 51 -4.94 -15.06 -3.81
N ARG A 52 -5.99 -14.30 -3.47
CA ARG A 52 -6.08 -12.88 -3.79
C ARG A 52 -6.49 -12.09 -2.55
N PHE A 53 -5.76 -11.01 -2.30
CA PHE A 53 -6.08 -10.03 -1.27
C PHE A 53 -6.24 -8.66 -1.92
N ASN A 54 -7.29 -7.94 -1.55
CA ASN A 54 -7.56 -6.61 -2.07
C ASN A 54 -7.63 -5.62 -0.91
N PHE A 55 -7.18 -4.40 -1.15
CA PHE A 55 -7.42 -3.27 -0.28
C PHE A 55 -7.51 -1.99 -1.11
N ILE A 56 -8.17 -0.98 -0.55
CA ILE A 56 -8.33 0.33 -1.19
C ILE A 56 -7.55 1.35 -0.38
N MET A 57 -6.75 2.14 -1.06
CA MET A 57 -6.02 3.28 -0.49
C MET A 57 -6.53 4.59 -1.06
N SER A 58 -6.48 5.65 -0.26
CA SER A 58 -6.72 7.02 -0.70
C SER A 58 -5.72 7.98 -0.10
N ASN A 59 -5.33 9.00 -0.86
CA ASN A 59 -4.55 10.14 -0.39
C ASN A 59 -5.39 11.42 -0.25
N GLY A 60 -6.72 11.31 -0.32
CA GLY A 60 -7.66 12.44 -0.29
C GLY A 60 -8.03 13.01 -1.66
N GLU A 61 -7.19 12.81 -2.69
CA GLU A 61 -7.46 13.27 -4.06
C GLU A 61 -7.78 12.11 -5.01
N VAL A 62 -7.11 10.98 -4.84
CA VAL A 62 -7.25 9.79 -5.67
C VAL A 62 -7.45 8.57 -4.77
N THR A 63 -8.20 7.62 -5.29
CA THR A 63 -8.44 6.33 -4.66
C THR A 63 -7.99 5.23 -5.61
N ILE A 64 -7.22 4.27 -5.08
CA ILE A 64 -6.70 3.13 -5.83
C ILE A 64 -7.12 1.83 -5.17
N GLN A 65 -7.38 0.82 -5.98
CA GLN A 65 -7.54 -0.54 -5.51
C GLN A 65 -6.27 -1.32 -5.82
N ILE A 66 -5.65 -1.87 -4.78
CA ILE A 66 -4.46 -2.70 -4.90
C ILE A 66 -4.88 -4.17 -4.74
N THR A 67 -4.39 -5.01 -5.64
CA THR A 67 -4.64 -6.46 -5.65
C THR A 67 -3.32 -7.21 -5.54
N ALA A 68 -3.18 -8.02 -4.50
CA ALA A 68 -2.02 -8.87 -4.29
C ALA A 68 -2.38 -10.35 -4.48
N TRP A 69 -1.47 -11.12 -5.05
CA TRP A 69 -1.66 -12.54 -5.36
C TRP A 69 -0.72 -13.45 -4.56
N ASN A 70 -1.20 -14.65 -4.26
CA ASN A 70 -0.45 -15.75 -3.64
C ASN A 70 0.31 -15.31 -2.38
N ASP A 71 1.62 -15.47 -2.32
CA ASP A 71 2.42 -15.14 -1.13
C ASP A 71 2.30 -13.67 -0.73
N LEU A 72 2.18 -12.76 -1.70
CA LEU A 72 1.96 -11.34 -1.43
C LEU A 72 0.57 -11.08 -0.82
N ALA A 73 -0.43 -11.89 -1.16
CA ALA A 73 -1.76 -11.78 -0.56
C ALA A 73 -1.71 -12.01 0.95
N PHE A 74 -0.99 -13.05 1.40
CA PHE A 74 -0.81 -13.35 2.82
C PHE A 74 0.08 -12.32 3.52
N LYS A 75 1.18 -11.91 2.88
CA LYS A 75 2.10 -10.91 3.43
C LYS A 75 1.40 -9.59 3.75
N TYR A 76 0.61 -9.07 2.80
CA TYR A 76 -0.04 -7.77 2.99
C TYR A 76 -1.27 -7.85 3.90
N ALA A 77 -2.03 -8.95 3.88
CA ALA A 77 -3.13 -9.15 4.83
C ALA A 77 -2.66 -9.17 6.29
N ALA A 78 -1.48 -9.75 6.57
CA ALA A 78 -0.90 -9.78 7.92
C ALA A 78 -0.41 -8.40 8.42
N LEU A 79 -0.11 -7.47 7.50
CA LEU A 79 0.29 -6.11 7.85
C LEU A 79 -0.94 -5.24 8.13
N SER A 80 -2.02 -5.42 7.36
CA SER A 80 -3.23 -4.61 7.51
C SER A 80 -3.99 -4.92 8.80
N THR A 81 -3.97 -6.17 9.28
CA THR A 81 -4.61 -6.54 10.56
C THR A 81 -3.86 -6.02 11.79
N LYS A 82 -2.56 -5.73 11.67
CA LYS A 82 -1.80 -5.12 12.78
C LYS A 82 -2.22 -3.67 13.03
N THR A 83 -2.74 -2.98 12.02
CA THR A 83 -3.15 -1.57 12.14
C THR A 83 -4.45 -1.41 12.94
N ASP A 84 -5.40 -2.34 12.80
CA ASP A 84 -6.65 -2.32 13.59
C ASP A 84 -6.40 -2.54 15.09
N HIS A 85 -5.37 -3.32 15.45
CA HIS A 85 -5.04 -3.62 16.86
C HIS A 85 -4.24 -2.52 17.58
N VAL A 86 -3.81 -1.45 16.90
CA VAL A 86 -3.11 -0.31 17.55
C VAL A 86 -4.11 0.79 17.98
N SER A 87 -5.37 0.70 17.55
CA SER A 87 -6.45 1.64 17.91
C SER A 87 -7.10 1.36 19.27
N ASP A 88 -6.88 0.18 19.85
CA ASP A 88 -7.48 -0.21 21.13
C ASP A 88 -6.43 -0.21 22.25
N LYS A 89 -6.04 0.99 22.69
CA LYS A 89 -5.58 1.18 24.07
C LYS A 89 -6.15 2.48 24.62
N PRO A 90 -6.91 2.45 25.74
CA PRO A 90 -7.38 3.64 26.43
C PRO A 90 -6.22 4.45 27.04
#